data_AF-A0A968GS60-F1
#
_entry.id   AF-A0A968GS60-F1
#
_cell.length_a   1.000
_cell.length_b   1.000
_cell.length_c   1.000
_cell.angle_alpha   90.00
_cell.angle_beta   90.00
_cell.angle_gamma   90.00
#
_symmetry.space_group_name_H-M   'P 1'
#
loop_
_entity.id
_entity.type
_entity.pdbx_description
1 polymer ?
#
loop_
_entity_poly.entity_id
_entity_poly.type
_entity_poly.pdbx_seq_one_letter_code
_entity_poly.pdbx_strand_id
1 'polypeptide(L)'
;MEFLDKAILPQSAHHMVLIKYLIVVAFVLLIPYLSLLLGNLAYSLYFRKRAIRENNENFYKLSEDMIEMITFNKGVAFALGIVPMLSAMFGFAQLLNQTGASVDGYLFISLLFLINALLLIYSYKNGFLFKIKINDDGSNHSDIEKNRITKQERAAKIFGKSGKYGITLLLISIYIFCGSIQLSFDTERWQSVGNIGEMVFSFNALISFVQFIISAFLITSAMILYRYFRTNSEDSHFDDEFKNYIRDFVLIRGLLSTILLLSFVVLSVMMRTKSSLSFGVFGYTVVALCLILIVSGLFYLMLKESNTKYNSAVIFLVILTVFVLIIRDQYSFDVGTKKQFAVLAANYDAYQAKINEQLGIGGAVINGADIYNGRCIACHSFDKKIVGPPYNSTMPKYEGKKDLLVKFIMNPVKVNP
;
A
#
# COMPACT_ATOMS: atom_id res chain seq x y z
N MET A 1 10.12 15.70 -8.36
CA MET A 1 9.11 16.04 -9.40
C MET A 1 8.46 17.34 -8.95
N GLU A 2 8.81 18.50 -9.53
CA GLU A 2 8.37 19.82 -9.02
C GLU A 2 6.84 19.97 -8.86
N PHE A 3 6.04 19.19 -9.59
CA PHE A 3 4.59 19.25 -9.46
C PHE A 3 4.08 18.64 -8.15
N LEU A 4 4.72 17.58 -7.63
CA LEU A 4 4.34 16.99 -6.36
C LEU A 4 4.71 17.92 -5.22
N ASP A 5 5.87 18.57 -5.29
CA ASP A 5 6.32 19.54 -4.29
C ASP A 5 5.33 20.70 -4.11
N LYS A 6 4.67 21.11 -5.21
CA LYS A 6 3.60 22.13 -5.22
C LYS A 6 2.26 21.62 -4.66
N ALA A 7 2.06 20.31 -4.60
CA ALA A 7 0.85 19.68 -4.05
C ALA A 7 0.99 19.32 -2.56
N ILE A 8 2.17 19.54 -1.94
CA ILE A 8 2.39 19.24 -0.53
C ILE A 8 1.78 20.34 0.34
N LEU A 9 0.78 19.96 1.14
CA LEU A 9 0.23 20.81 2.17
C LEU A 9 1.10 20.72 3.45
N PRO A 10 1.30 21.81 4.20
CA PRO A 10 1.88 21.75 5.54
C PRO A 10 1.08 20.78 6.43
N GLN A 11 1.76 19.88 7.15
CA GLN A 11 1.11 18.79 7.88
C GLN A 11 1.17 18.98 9.39
N SER A 12 0.00 19.06 10.05
CA SER A 12 -0.08 18.96 11.51
C SER A 12 0.34 17.57 12.01
N ALA A 13 0.68 17.46 13.30
CA ALA A 13 0.99 16.19 13.94
C ALA A 13 -0.13 15.13 13.78
N HIS A 14 -1.40 15.53 13.93
CA HIS A 14 -2.54 14.64 13.77
C HIS A 14 -2.69 14.13 12.33
N HIS A 15 -2.47 15.01 11.34
CA HIS A 15 -2.50 14.61 9.93
C HIS A 15 -1.39 13.60 9.61
N MET A 16 -0.18 13.79 10.13
CA MET A 16 0.91 12.83 9.92
C MET A 16 0.57 11.43 10.49
N VAL A 17 -0.08 11.37 11.65
CA VAL A 17 -0.55 10.11 12.23
C VAL A 17 -1.58 9.43 11.32
N LEU A 18 -2.54 10.18 10.80
CA LEU A 18 -3.53 9.65 9.86
C LEU A 18 -2.86 9.09 8.59
N ILE A 19 -1.93 9.82 7.99
CA ILE A 19 -1.22 9.39 6.77
C ILE A 19 -0.48 8.06 7.00
N LYS A 20 0.17 7.88 8.15
CA LYS A 20 0.82 6.61 8.51
C LYS A 20 -0.15 5.44 8.51
N TYR A 21 -1.32 5.59 9.12
CA TYR A 21 -2.34 4.55 9.10
C TYR A 21 -2.85 4.26 7.69
N LEU A 22 -3.02 5.28 6.85
CA LEU A 22 -3.41 5.11 5.46
C LEU A 22 -2.34 4.35 4.65
N ILE A 23 -1.04 4.60 4.89
CA ILE A 23 0.05 3.82 4.28
C ILE A 23 -0.01 2.35 4.72
N VAL A 24 -0.27 2.07 6.01
CA VAL A 24 -0.44 0.69 6.49
C VAL A 24 -1.60 0.01 5.78
N VAL A 25 -2.76 0.65 5.69
CA VAL A 25 -3.92 0.10 4.96
C VAL A 25 -3.56 -0.14 3.49
N ALA A 26 -2.85 0.80 2.85
CA ALA A 26 -2.40 0.64 1.49
C ALA A 26 -1.51 -0.60 1.32
N PHE A 27 -0.54 -0.84 2.22
CA PHE A 27 0.32 -2.02 2.17
C PHE A 27 -0.40 -3.33 2.46
N VAL A 28 -1.37 -3.33 3.37
CA VAL A 28 -2.21 -4.50 3.67
C VAL A 28 -2.99 -4.95 2.44
N LEU A 29 -3.36 -4.02 1.54
CA LEU A 29 -3.99 -4.36 0.26
C LEU A 29 -2.95 -4.72 -0.81
N LEU A 30 -1.91 -3.90 -0.95
CA LEU A 30 -0.94 -3.98 -2.04
C LEU A 30 -0.07 -5.23 -1.98
N ILE A 31 0.51 -5.52 -0.82
CA ILE A 31 1.54 -6.55 -0.68
C ILE A 31 0.96 -7.95 -0.92
N PRO A 32 -0.18 -8.35 -0.32
CA PRO A 32 -0.80 -9.63 -0.64
C PRO A 32 -1.21 -9.73 -2.12
N TYR A 33 -1.76 -8.66 -2.70
CA TYR A 33 -2.15 -8.64 -4.11
C TYR A 33 -0.95 -8.85 -5.05
N LEU A 34 0.12 -8.08 -4.90
CA LEU A 34 1.34 -8.22 -5.71
C LEU A 34 2.01 -9.58 -5.51
N SER A 35 2.00 -10.09 -4.27
CA SER A 35 2.53 -11.42 -3.93
C SER A 35 1.78 -12.54 -4.67
N LEU A 36 0.45 -12.51 -4.61
CA LEU A 36 -0.40 -13.47 -5.32
C LEU A 36 -0.27 -13.32 -6.84
N LEU A 37 -0.20 -12.09 -7.35
CA LEU A 37 -0.03 -11.83 -8.78
C LEU A 37 1.29 -12.42 -9.29
N LEU A 38 2.40 -12.18 -8.58
CA LEU A 38 3.72 -12.69 -8.95
C LEU A 38 3.76 -14.21 -8.91
N GLY A 39 3.33 -14.82 -7.79
CA GLY A 39 3.42 -16.27 -7.62
C GLY A 39 2.49 -17.03 -8.58
N ASN A 40 1.25 -16.58 -8.76
CA ASN A 40 0.33 -17.19 -9.72
C ASN A 40 0.83 -17.07 -11.17
N LEU A 41 1.36 -15.91 -11.56
CA LEU A 41 1.93 -15.74 -12.90
C LEU A 41 3.16 -16.64 -13.10
N ALA A 42 4.03 -16.74 -12.09
CA ALA A 42 5.19 -17.62 -12.14
C ALA A 42 4.80 -19.09 -12.30
N TYR A 43 3.85 -19.58 -11.49
CA TYR A 43 3.34 -20.95 -11.59
C TYR A 43 2.58 -21.18 -12.89
N SER A 44 1.76 -20.23 -13.34
CA SER A 44 1.07 -20.30 -14.62
C SER A 44 2.07 -20.46 -15.77
N LEU A 45 3.12 -19.64 -15.84
CA LEU A 45 4.16 -19.76 -16.86
C LEU A 45 4.93 -21.08 -16.78
N TYR A 46 5.23 -21.55 -15.56
CA TYR A 46 5.89 -22.84 -15.33
C TYR A 46 5.04 -24.00 -15.86
N PHE A 47 3.77 -24.08 -15.45
CA PHE A 47 2.86 -25.15 -15.88
C PHE A 47 2.51 -25.05 -17.36
N ARG A 48 2.41 -23.85 -17.94
CA ARG A 48 2.24 -23.69 -19.40
C ARG A 48 3.42 -24.29 -20.17
N LYS A 49 4.65 -24.00 -19.73
CA LYS A 49 5.86 -24.56 -20.35
C LYS A 49 5.88 -26.08 -20.21
N ARG A 50 5.48 -26.59 -19.04
CA ARG A 50 5.39 -28.02 -18.77
C ARG A 50 4.33 -28.71 -19.63
N ALA A 51 3.14 -28.12 -19.74
CA ALA A 51 2.05 -28.61 -20.57
C ALA A 51 2.44 -28.77 -22.04
N ILE A 52 3.18 -27.81 -22.60
CA ILE A 52 3.67 -27.88 -23.99
C ILE A 52 4.71 -28.99 -24.16
N ARG A 53 5.60 -29.18 -23.17
CA ARG A 53 6.66 -30.19 -23.23
C ARG A 53 6.13 -31.61 -23.07
N GLU A 54 5.19 -31.80 -22.16
CA GLU A 54 4.63 -33.11 -21.80
C GLU A 54 3.33 -33.44 -22.55
N ASN A 55 2.86 -32.51 -23.40
CA ASN A 55 1.58 -32.59 -24.12
C ASN A 55 0.40 -33.03 -23.24
N ASN A 56 0.33 -32.48 -22.02
CA ASN A 56 -0.65 -32.88 -21.01
C ASN A 56 -1.61 -31.71 -20.71
N GLU A 57 -2.91 -31.98 -20.90
CA GLU A 57 -3.99 -31.02 -20.76
C GLU A 57 -4.21 -30.56 -19.31
N ASN A 58 -3.98 -31.44 -18.32
CA ASN A 58 -4.12 -31.09 -16.90
C ASN A 58 -3.14 -29.97 -16.50
N PHE A 59 -1.89 -29.99 -16.99
CA PHE A 59 -0.96 -28.88 -16.78
C PHE A 59 -1.39 -27.60 -17.48
N TYR A 60 -2.08 -27.72 -18.62
CA TYR A 60 -2.60 -26.55 -19.33
C TYR A 60 -3.75 -25.90 -18.56
N LYS A 61 -4.72 -26.69 -18.08
CA LYS A 61 -5.84 -26.23 -17.24
C LYS A 61 -5.35 -25.63 -15.94
N LEU A 62 -4.39 -26.28 -15.27
CA LEU A 62 -3.79 -25.74 -14.05
C LEU A 62 -3.12 -24.38 -14.31
N SER A 63 -2.43 -24.24 -15.44
CA SER A 63 -1.80 -22.97 -15.84
C SER A 63 -2.83 -21.86 -16.04
N GLU A 64 -3.97 -22.17 -16.66
CA GLU A 64 -5.10 -21.27 -16.83
C GLU A 64 -5.70 -20.87 -15.48
N ASP A 65 -6.06 -21.84 -14.64
CA ASP A 65 -6.61 -21.61 -13.30
C ASP A 65 -5.72 -20.69 -12.45
N MET A 66 -4.40 -20.88 -12.53
CA MET A 66 -3.44 -20.04 -11.80
C MET A 66 -3.56 -18.57 -12.21
N ILE A 67 -3.58 -18.27 -13.51
CA ILE A 67 -3.63 -16.87 -13.96
C ILE A 67 -5.01 -16.26 -13.70
N GLU A 68 -6.08 -17.04 -13.85
CA GLU A 68 -7.44 -16.56 -13.65
C GLU A 68 -7.76 -16.21 -12.21
N MET A 69 -7.16 -16.92 -11.25
CA MET A 69 -7.39 -16.74 -9.81
C MET A 69 -7.26 -15.28 -9.35
N ILE A 70 -6.33 -14.53 -9.91
CA ILE A 70 -6.03 -13.14 -9.52
C ILE A 70 -6.43 -12.12 -10.59
N THR A 71 -6.69 -12.57 -11.82
CA THR A 71 -7.04 -11.70 -12.97
C THR A 71 -8.52 -11.84 -13.39
N PHE A 72 -9.38 -12.32 -12.50
CA PHE A 72 -10.80 -12.50 -12.78
C PHE A 72 -11.52 -11.17 -13.12
N ASN A 73 -11.08 -10.05 -12.54
CA ASN A 73 -11.64 -8.72 -12.82
C ASN A 73 -10.54 -7.64 -12.88
N LYS A 74 -10.56 -6.82 -13.95
CA LYS A 74 -9.71 -5.64 -14.14
C LYS A 74 -9.81 -4.64 -12.98
N GLY A 75 -11.00 -4.50 -12.39
CA GLY A 75 -11.24 -3.62 -11.25
C GLY A 75 -10.43 -4.01 -10.00
N VAL A 76 -10.16 -5.30 -9.79
CA VAL A 76 -9.35 -5.77 -8.66
C VAL A 76 -7.90 -5.32 -8.80
N ALA A 77 -7.35 -5.40 -10.03
CA ALA A 77 -6.00 -4.93 -10.31
C ALA A 77 -5.85 -3.42 -10.08
N PHE A 78 -6.87 -2.65 -10.41
CA PHE A 78 -6.92 -1.22 -10.13
C PHE A 78 -7.02 -0.95 -8.62
N ALA A 79 -8.00 -1.56 -7.94
CA ALA A 79 -8.33 -1.30 -6.54
C ALA A 79 -7.27 -1.81 -5.55
N LEU A 80 -6.64 -2.96 -5.82
CA LEU A 80 -5.65 -3.58 -4.92
C LEU A 80 -4.20 -3.35 -5.36
N GLY A 81 -3.97 -2.97 -6.62
CA GLY A 81 -2.63 -2.69 -7.16
C GLY A 81 -2.35 -1.20 -7.31
N ILE A 82 -3.09 -0.53 -8.21
CA ILE A 82 -2.81 0.85 -8.61
C ILE A 82 -3.15 1.85 -7.50
N VAL A 83 -4.36 1.77 -6.94
CA VAL A 83 -4.83 2.72 -5.92
C VAL A 83 -3.95 2.71 -4.66
N PRO A 84 -3.63 1.56 -4.04
CA PRO A 84 -2.78 1.53 -2.85
C PRO A 84 -1.35 1.98 -3.12
N MET A 85 -0.80 1.69 -4.30
CA MET A 85 0.53 2.20 -4.71
C MET A 85 0.53 3.73 -4.79
N LEU A 86 -0.50 4.33 -5.39
CA LEU A 86 -0.67 5.79 -5.41
C LEU A 86 -0.83 6.36 -4.00
N SER A 87 -1.64 5.74 -3.14
CA SER A 87 -1.80 6.17 -1.75
C SER A 87 -0.48 6.16 -1.00
N ALA A 88 0.33 5.10 -1.15
CA ALA A 88 1.66 5.04 -0.55
C ALA A 88 2.59 6.13 -1.11
N MET A 89 2.61 6.33 -2.43
CA MET A 89 3.40 7.38 -3.09
C MET A 89 3.09 8.77 -2.53
N PHE A 90 1.80 9.15 -2.46
CA PHE A 90 1.41 10.44 -1.89
C PHE A 90 1.70 10.53 -0.39
N GLY A 91 1.48 9.44 0.36
CA GLY A 91 1.80 9.39 1.78
C GLY A 91 3.28 9.66 2.05
N PHE A 92 4.19 9.02 1.32
CA PHE A 92 5.62 9.28 1.47
C PHE A 92 6.05 10.66 0.97
N ALA A 93 5.46 11.17 -0.12
CA ALA A 93 5.73 12.53 -0.59
C ALA A 93 5.45 13.57 0.50
N GLN A 94 4.38 13.38 1.27
CA GLN A 94 4.04 14.27 2.39
C GLN A 94 4.93 14.06 3.62
N LEU A 95 5.15 12.80 4.01
CA LEU A 95 5.89 12.47 5.24
C LEU A 95 7.41 12.66 5.13
N LEU A 96 7.96 12.58 3.92
CA LEU A 96 9.40 12.72 3.65
C LEU A 96 9.74 14.04 2.94
N ASN A 97 8.82 15.00 2.91
CA ASN A 97 9.08 16.31 2.34
C ASN A 97 10.33 16.96 2.97
N GLN A 98 11.14 17.66 2.18
CA GLN A 98 12.36 18.38 2.60
C GLN A 98 13.52 17.50 3.07
N THR A 99 13.39 16.16 3.03
CA THR A 99 14.47 15.25 3.43
C THR A 99 15.55 15.05 2.35
N GLY A 100 15.21 15.35 1.09
CA GLY A 100 16.02 15.03 -0.09
C GLY A 100 15.81 13.60 -0.62
N ALA A 101 15.12 12.74 0.12
CA ALA A 101 14.86 11.37 -0.30
C ALA A 101 13.82 11.31 -1.42
N SER A 102 14.20 10.79 -2.60
CA SER A 102 13.31 10.70 -3.78
C SER A 102 12.39 9.47 -3.77
N VAL A 103 11.86 9.09 -2.60
CA VAL A 103 11.07 7.86 -2.41
C VAL A 103 9.79 7.87 -3.26
N ASP A 104 9.07 8.97 -3.29
CA ASP A 104 7.87 9.18 -4.11
C ASP A 104 8.19 9.06 -5.60
N GLY A 105 9.32 9.62 -6.05
CA GLY A 105 9.78 9.53 -7.43
C GLY A 105 10.06 8.09 -7.87
N TYR A 106 10.69 7.29 -7.00
CA TYR A 106 10.95 5.88 -7.28
C TYR A 106 9.67 5.04 -7.24
N LEU A 107 8.73 5.33 -6.33
CA LEU A 107 7.42 4.70 -6.31
C LEU A 107 6.61 5.01 -7.58
N PHE A 108 6.71 6.23 -8.12
CA PHE A 108 6.10 6.58 -9.40
C PHE A 108 6.66 5.73 -10.54
N ILE A 109 7.99 5.54 -10.60
CA ILE A 109 8.62 4.67 -11.60
C ILE A 109 8.14 3.21 -11.42
N SER A 110 8.08 2.71 -10.18
CA SER A 110 7.53 1.38 -9.88
C SER A 110 6.09 1.23 -10.37
N LEU A 111 5.25 2.25 -10.19
CA LEU A 111 3.87 2.28 -10.67
C LEU A 111 3.78 2.20 -12.20
N LEU A 112 4.63 2.93 -12.94
CA LEU A 112 4.65 2.86 -14.39
C LEU A 112 4.99 1.44 -14.87
N PHE A 113 5.98 0.79 -14.26
CA PHE A 113 6.29 -0.62 -14.56
C PHE A 113 5.13 -1.56 -14.19
N LEU A 114 4.45 -1.32 -13.07
CA LEU A 114 3.30 -2.12 -12.63
C LEU A 114 2.16 -2.06 -13.65
N ILE A 115 1.80 -0.86 -14.12
CA ILE A 115 0.72 -0.67 -15.10
C ILE A 115 1.04 -1.44 -16.39
N ASN A 116 2.26 -1.30 -16.91
CA ASN A 116 2.70 -2.02 -18.11
C ASN A 116 2.73 -3.55 -17.89
N ALA A 117 3.18 -3.99 -16.72
CA ALA A 117 3.15 -5.41 -16.36
C ALA A 117 1.72 -5.95 -16.36
N LEU A 118 0.77 -5.25 -15.72
CA LEU A 118 -0.64 -5.65 -15.69
C LEU A 118 -1.23 -5.78 -17.10
N LEU A 119 -0.98 -4.82 -17.99
CA LEU A 119 -1.45 -4.89 -19.39
C LEU A 119 -0.96 -6.16 -20.10
N LEU A 120 0.32 -6.51 -19.94
CA LEU A 120 0.91 -7.70 -20.53
C LEU A 120 0.41 -9.00 -19.89
N ILE A 121 0.14 -8.99 -18.59
CA ILE A 121 -0.42 -10.11 -17.84
C ILE A 121 -1.87 -10.39 -18.27
N TYR A 122 -2.70 -9.35 -18.41
CA TYR A 122 -4.05 -9.50 -18.97
C TYR A 122 -4.02 -9.97 -20.43
N SER A 123 -3.04 -9.51 -21.22
CA SER A 123 -2.82 -10.03 -22.57
C SER A 123 -2.44 -11.51 -22.54
N TYR A 124 -1.61 -11.94 -21.58
CA TYR A 124 -1.24 -13.35 -21.42
C TYR A 124 -2.44 -14.22 -21.05
N LYS A 125 -3.28 -13.76 -20.11
CA LYS A 125 -4.55 -14.42 -19.75
C LYS A 125 -5.43 -14.65 -20.98
N ASN A 126 -5.63 -13.61 -21.78
CA ASN A 126 -6.43 -13.71 -23.00
C ASN A 126 -5.86 -14.71 -24.01
N GLY A 127 -4.58 -15.07 -23.91
CA GLY A 127 -3.95 -16.10 -24.72
C GLY A 127 -4.50 -17.52 -24.50
N PHE A 128 -5.13 -17.81 -23.36
CA PHE A 128 -5.72 -19.12 -23.09
C PHE A 128 -7.03 -19.34 -23.88
N LEU A 129 -7.84 -18.29 -24.02
CA LEU A 129 -9.09 -18.31 -24.82
C LEU A 129 -8.87 -18.72 -26.28
N PHE A 130 -7.69 -18.45 -26.85
CA PHE A 130 -7.39 -18.76 -28.25
C PHE A 130 -6.96 -20.20 -28.51
N LYS A 131 -6.64 -21.01 -27.49
CA LYS A 131 -6.21 -22.41 -27.68
C LYS A 131 -7.38 -23.41 -27.71
N ILE A 132 -8.57 -23.01 -27.25
CA ILE A 132 -9.72 -23.91 -26.97
C ILE A 132 -10.45 -24.43 -28.25
N LYS A 133 -9.96 -24.19 -29.48
CA LYS A 133 -10.63 -24.67 -30.72
C LYS A 133 -9.69 -25.23 -31.78
N ILE A 134 -8.78 -26.12 -31.40
CA ILE A 134 -8.10 -27.01 -32.35
C ILE A 134 -8.38 -28.43 -31.87
N ASN A 135 -9.65 -28.85 -31.96
CA ASN A 135 -9.97 -30.28 -31.91
C ASN A 135 -10.10 -30.77 -33.34
N ASP A 136 -9.47 -31.92 -33.53
CA ASP A 136 -9.09 -32.62 -34.74
C ASP A 136 -10.31 -33.18 -35.47
N ASP A 137 -11.12 -32.32 -36.10
CA ASP A 137 -12.02 -32.80 -37.15
C ASP A 137 -11.16 -32.98 -38.41
N GLY A 138 -10.65 -34.20 -38.59
CA GLY A 138 -9.83 -34.70 -39.70
C GLY A 138 -10.47 -34.57 -41.09
N SER A 139 -10.87 -33.36 -41.42
CA SER A 139 -11.53 -32.93 -42.64
C SER A 139 -10.55 -32.10 -43.46
N ASN A 140 -10.62 -32.27 -44.78
CA ASN A 140 -9.86 -31.47 -45.74
C ASN A 140 -10.12 -29.97 -45.51
N HIS A 141 -9.29 -29.35 -44.70
CA HIS A 141 -9.35 -27.93 -44.40
C HIS A 141 -9.02 -27.13 -45.65
N SER A 142 -10.00 -26.34 -46.12
CA SER A 142 -9.79 -25.33 -47.17
C SER A 142 -8.65 -24.38 -46.80
N ASP A 143 -8.01 -23.73 -47.79
CA ASP A 143 -6.91 -22.79 -47.54
C ASP A 143 -7.29 -21.62 -46.60
N ILE A 144 -8.59 -21.32 -46.50
CA ILE A 144 -9.14 -20.33 -45.57
C ILE A 144 -9.06 -20.84 -44.12
N GLU A 145 -9.36 -22.11 -43.88
CA GLU A 145 -9.33 -22.73 -42.55
C GLU A 145 -7.88 -22.88 -42.06
N LYS A 146 -6.95 -23.28 -42.94
CA LYS A 146 -5.50 -23.35 -42.63
C LYS A 146 -4.93 -21.98 -42.24
N ASN A 147 -5.35 -20.91 -42.92
CA ASN A 147 -4.96 -19.54 -42.59
C ASN A 147 -5.51 -19.07 -41.23
N ARG A 148 -6.71 -19.51 -40.85
CA ARG A 148 -7.29 -19.21 -39.52
C ARG A 148 -6.54 -19.92 -38.41
N ILE A 149 -6.22 -21.21 -38.60
CA ILE A 149 -5.44 -22.01 -37.64
C ILE A 149 -4.05 -21.40 -37.43
N THR A 150 -3.32 -21.08 -38.51
CA THR A 150 -1.99 -20.43 -38.38
C THR A 150 -2.06 -19.06 -37.72
N LYS A 151 -3.13 -18.29 -37.94
CA LYS A 151 -3.34 -17.00 -37.25
C LYS A 151 -3.58 -17.17 -35.75
N GLN A 152 -4.35 -18.19 -35.35
CA GLN A 152 -4.60 -18.53 -33.94
C GLN A 152 -3.33 -19.03 -33.24
N GLU A 153 -2.54 -19.88 -33.88
CA GLU A 153 -1.26 -20.35 -33.34
C GLU A 153 -0.26 -19.20 -33.15
N ARG A 154 -0.18 -18.27 -34.12
CA ARG A 154 0.64 -17.06 -34.01
C ARG A 154 0.16 -16.19 -32.85
N ALA A 155 -1.15 -16.00 -32.71
CA ALA A 155 -1.73 -15.25 -31.59
C ALA A 155 -1.38 -15.91 -30.24
N ALA A 156 -1.57 -17.23 -30.10
CA ALA A 156 -1.23 -17.98 -28.89
C ALA A 156 0.26 -17.87 -28.52
N LYS A 157 1.17 -17.86 -29.52
CA LYS A 157 2.61 -17.63 -29.33
C LYS A 157 2.92 -16.20 -28.85
N ILE A 158 2.29 -15.19 -29.45
CA ILE A 158 2.46 -13.78 -29.05
C ILE A 158 1.97 -13.57 -27.61
N PHE A 159 0.80 -14.08 -27.26
CA PHE A 159 0.29 -14.02 -25.89
C PHE A 159 1.14 -14.83 -24.91
N GLY A 160 1.73 -15.95 -25.34
CA GLY A 160 2.71 -16.68 -24.52
C GLY A 160 3.95 -15.84 -24.19
N LYS A 161 4.42 -15.01 -25.12
CA LYS A 161 5.53 -14.07 -24.89
C LYS A 161 5.12 -12.91 -23.97
N SER A 162 3.88 -12.42 -24.06
CA SER A 162 3.42 -11.33 -23.19
C SER A 162 3.48 -11.71 -21.71
N GLY A 163 3.25 -12.99 -21.36
CA GLY A 163 3.39 -13.44 -19.97
C GLY A 163 4.84 -13.35 -19.46
N LYS A 164 5.83 -13.66 -20.30
CA LYS A 164 7.25 -13.54 -19.95
C LYS A 164 7.67 -12.08 -19.76
N TYR A 165 7.27 -11.19 -20.67
CA TYR A 165 7.54 -9.76 -20.50
C TYR A 165 6.78 -9.19 -19.30
N GLY A 166 5.54 -9.63 -19.08
CA GLY A 166 4.73 -9.24 -17.92
C GLY A 166 5.39 -9.58 -16.59
N ILE A 167 5.91 -10.81 -16.43
CA ILE A 167 6.62 -11.18 -15.19
C ILE A 167 7.92 -10.40 -15.01
N THR A 168 8.66 -10.12 -16.09
CA THR A 168 9.89 -9.30 -16.01
C THR A 168 9.58 -7.88 -15.56
N LEU A 169 8.60 -7.21 -16.15
CA LEU A 169 8.21 -5.85 -15.74
C LEU A 169 7.63 -5.84 -14.32
N LEU A 170 6.88 -6.87 -13.93
CA LEU A 170 6.38 -7.02 -12.56
C LEU A 170 7.53 -7.15 -11.55
N LEU A 171 8.55 -7.96 -11.85
CA LEU A 171 9.73 -8.10 -11.01
C LEU A 171 10.50 -6.78 -10.88
N ILE A 172 10.67 -6.04 -11.97
CA ILE A 172 11.29 -4.69 -11.94
C ILE A 172 10.47 -3.73 -11.07
N SER A 173 9.15 -3.70 -11.25
CA SER A 173 8.25 -2.88 -10.43
C SER A 173 8.39 -3.20 -8.94
N ILE A 174 8.33 -4.48 -8.57
CA ILE A 174 8.45 -4.95 -7.19
C ILE A 174 9.84 -4.63 -6.63
N TYR A 175 10.90 -4.76 -7.42
CA TYR A 175 12.26 -4.43 -7.01
C TYR A 175 12.39 -2.95 -6.61
N ILE A 176 11.94 -2.06 -7.49
CA ILE A 176 11.96 -0.62 -7.25
C ILE A 176 11.06 -0.27 -6.06
N PHE A 177 9.89 -0.90 -5.93
CA PHE A 177 9.00 -0.75 -4.78
C PHE A 177 9.72 -1.12 -3.47
N CYS A 178 10.27 -2.34 -3.39
CA CYS A 178 11.00 -2.82 -2.22
C CYS A 178 12.16 -1.88 -1.85
N GLY A 179 12.96 -1.45 -2.82
CA GLY A 179 14.06 -0.51 -2.58
C GLY A 179 13.59 0.86 -2.09
N SER A 180 12.49 1.37 -2.64
CA SER A 180 11.88 2.65 -2.21
C SER A 180 11.38 2.58 -0.77
N ILE A 181 10.73 1.47 -0.40
CA ILE A 181 10.26 1.26 0.98
C ILE A 181 11.46 1.15 1.94
N GLN A 182 12.52 0.42 1.58
CA GLN A 182 13.72 0.35 2.44
C GLN A 182 14.37 1.73 2.61
N LEU A 183 14.45 2.54 1.55
CA LEU A 183 14.98 3.90 1.62
C LEU A 183 14.13 4.81 2.53
N SER A 184 12.81 4.61 2.57
CA SER A 184 11.88 5.44 3.36
C SER A 184 12.21 5.50 4.86
N PHE A 185 12.85 4.45 5.39
CA PHE A 185 13.28 4.38 6.79
C PHE A 185 14.79 4.25 6.96
N ASP A 186 15.56 4.46 5.89
CA ASP A 186 17.03 4.49 5.93
C ASP A 186 17.50 5.95 5.97
N THR A 187 17.31 6.59 7.14
CA THR A 187 17.52 8.04 7.32
C THR A 187 18.94 8.49 7.05
N GLU A 188 19.92 7.61 7.23
CA GLU A 188 21.34 7.90 7.00
C GLU A 188 21.65 8.05 5.50
N ARG A 189 20.76 7.52 4.64
CA ARG A 189 20.96 7.48 3.19
C ARG A 189 20.09 8.45 2.39
N TRP A 190 19.23 9.22 3.03
CA TRP A 190 18.33 10.16 2.35
C TRP A 190 19.05 11.19 1.48
N GLN A 191 20.19 11.71 1.92
CA GLN A 191 20.97 12.70 1.16
C GLN A 191 22.06 12.07 0.29
N SER A 192 22.45 10.82 0.56
CA SER A 192 23.53 10.15 -0.19
C SER A 192 23.03 9.40 -1.41
N VAL A 193 21.73 9.08 -1.47
CA VAL A 193 21.10 8.44 -2.63
C VAL A 193 20.63 9.52 -3.59
N GLY A 194 21.49 9.87 -4.55
CA GLY A 194 21.22 10.89 -5.56
C GLY A 194 20.50 10.35 -6.80
N ASN A 195 20.54 9.04 -7.05
CA ASN A 195 19.93 8.43 -8.23
C ASN A 195 19.31 7.05 -7.95
N ILE A 196 18.44 6.61 -8.88
CA ILE A 196 17.75 5.32 -8.77
C ILE A 196 18.72 4.14 -8.73
N GLY A 197 19.90 4.25 -9.35
CA GLY A 197 20.91 3.18 -9.38
C GLY A 197 21.46 2.86 -7.99
N GLU A 198 21.80 3.88 -7.21
CA GLU A 198 22.30 3.72 -5.82
C GLU A 198 21.27 3.08 -4.89
N MET A 199 19.99 3.37 -5.11
CA MET A 199 18.90 2.71 -4.39
C MET A 199 18.74 1.26 -4.85
N VAL A 200 18.74 1.03 -6.17
CA VAL A 200 18.59 -0.29 -6.79
C VAL A 200 19.72 -1.24 -6.37
N PHE A 201 20.98 -0.82 -6.39
CA PHE A 201 22.10 -1.71 -6.04
C PHE A 201 22.37 -1.80 -4.54
N SER A 202 21.48 -1.28 -3.69
CA SER A 202 21.64 -1.39 -2.24
C SER A 202 21.32 -2.80 -1.74
N PHE A 203 22.12 -3.27 -0.77
CA PHE A 203 21.92 -4.60 -0.18
C PHE A 203 20.56 -4.71 0.52
N ASN A 204 20.08 -3.64 1.15
CA ASN A 204 18.75 -3.57 1.77
C ASN A 204 17.62 -3.81 0.75
N ALA A 205 17.71 -3.19 -0.43
CA ALA A 205 16.75 -3.40 -1.50
C ALA A 205 16.75 -4.87 -1.96
N LEU A 206 17.94 -5.46 -2.16
CA LEU A 206 18.08 -6.85 -2.57
C LEU A 206 17.48 -7.83 -1.55
N ILE A 207 17.78 -7.67 -0.26
CA ILE A 207 17.24 -8.54 0.80
C ILE A 207 15.71 -8.43 0.88
N SER A 208 15.20 -7.20 0.85
CA SER A 208 13.74 -6.93 0.84
C SER A 208 13.06 -7.57 -0.37
N PHE A 209 13.67 -7.46 -1.55
CA PHE A 209 13.16 -8.04 -2.78
C PHE A 209 13.13 -9.58 -2.74
N VAL A 210 14.21 -10.22 -2.29
CA VAL A 210 14.24 -11.68 -2.16
C VAL A 210 13.24 -12.15 -1.11
N GLN A 211 13.13 -11.45 0.02
CA GLN A 211 12.10 -11.73 1.02
C GLN A 211 10.68 -11.62 0.42
N PHE A 212 10.42 -10.63 -0.43
CA PHE A 212 9.15 -10.48 -1.14
C PHE A 212 8.87 -11.68 -2.06
N ILE A 213 9.85 -12.10 -2.87
CA ILE A 213 9.70 -13.26 -3.77
C ILE A 213 9.37 -14.53 -2.98
N ILE A 214 10.09 -14.78 -1.87
CA ILE A 214 9.84 -15.94 -1.02
C ILE A 214 8.41 -15.89 -0.46
N SER A 215 7.99 -14.72 0.03
CA SER A 215 6.64 -14.49 0.54
C SER A 215 5.58 -14.71 -0.55
N ALA A 216 5.84 -14.28 -1.79
CA ALA A 216 4.94 -14.50 -2.92
C ALA A 216 4.68 -15.97 -3.20
N PHE A 217 5.73 -16.81 -3.16
CA PHE A 217 5.58 -18.26 -3.31
C PHE A 217 4.88 -18.92 -2.12
N LEU A 218 5.13 -18.44 -0.89
CA LEU A 218 4.44 -18.93 0.30
C LEU A 218 2.93 -18.65 0.23
N ILE A 219 2.56 -17.40 -0.03
CA ILE A 219 1.16 -16.95 -0.12
C ILE A 219 0.43 -17.69 -1.25
N THR A 220 1.08 -17.83 -2.40
CA THR A 220 0.50 -18.56 -3.54
C THR A 220 0.33 -20.05 -3.22
N SER A 221 1.31 -20.69 -2.58
CA SER A 221 1.19 -22.10 -2.17
C SER A 221 0.03 -22.31 -1.19
N ALA A 222 -0.11 -21.44 -0.19
CA ALA A 222 -1.22 -21.48 0.75
C ALA A 222 -2.58 -21.25 0.07
N MET A 223 -2.64 -20.33 -0.89
CA MET A 223 -3.86 -20.02 -1.64
C MET A 223 -4.30 -21.18 -2.54
N ILE A 224 -3.37 -21.82 -3.26
CA ILE A 224 -3.67 -22.99 -4.09
C ILE A 224 -4.13 -24.15 -3.21
N LEU A 225 -3.44 -24.38 -2.08
CA LEU A 225 -3.84 -25.40 -1.12
C LEU A 225 -5.27 -25.19 -0.61
N TYR A 226 -5.62 -23.95 -0.25
CA TYR A 226 -6.98 -23.61 0.17
C TYR A 226 -8.00 -23.80 -0.96
N ARG A 227 -7.73 -23.30 -2.17
CA ARG A 227 -8.68 -23.36 -3.28
C ARG A 227 -9.04 -24.79 -3.68
N TYR A 228 -8.04 -25.66 -3.88
CA TYR A 228 -8.28 -27.01 -4.40
C TYR A 228 -8.68 -28.02 -3.34
N PHE A 229 -8.28 -27.81 -2.08
CA PHE A 229 -8.44 -28.82 -1.03
C PHE A 229 -9.35 -28.39 0.14
N ARG A 230 -10.06 -27.26 0.03
CA ARG A 230 -11.11 -26.91 1.01
C ARG A 230 -12.19 -28.00 1.07
N THR A 231 -12.79 -28.16 2.25
CA THR A 231 -13.95 -29.03 2.43
C THR A 231 -15.08 -28.59 1.49
N ASN A 232 -15.64 -29.54 0.73
CA ASN A 232 -16.67 -29.32 -0.31
C ASN A 232 -16.19 -28.57 -1.57
N SER A 233 -14.94 -28.75 -2.02
CA SER A 233 -14.56 -28.31 -3.36
C SER A 233 -15.27 -29.16 -4.43
N GLU A 234 -16.39 -28.65 -4.96
CA GLU A 234 -17.04 -29.18 -6.19
C GLU A 234 -16.18 -28.92 -7.45
N ASP A 235 -15.12 -28.11 -7.31
CA ASP A 235 -14.41 -27.41 -8.39
C ASP A 235 -13.30 -28.21 -9.09
N SER A 236 -12.97 -29.43 -8.67
CA SER A 236 -11.81 -30.11 -9.24
C SER A 236 -12.18 -30.92 -10.49
N HIS A 237 -12.07 -30.29 -11.65
CA HIS A 237 -12.06 -30.95 -12.96
C HIS A 237 -10.78 -31.80 -13.20
N PHE A 238 -9.98 -32.02 -12.16
CA PHE A 238 -8.77 -32.83 -12.16
C PHE A 238 -9.06 -34.21 -11.57
N ASP A 239 -8.46 -35.24 -12.15
CA ASP A 239 -8.40 -36.57 -11.57
C ASP A 239 -7.62 -36.58 -10.23
N ASP A 240 -7.83 -37.63 -9.43
CA ASP A 240 -7.24 -37.71 -8.10
C ASP A 240 -5.70 -37.87 -8.12
N GLU A 241 -5.15 -38.44 -9.19
CA GLU A 241 -3.70 -38.56 -9.37
C GLU A 241 -3.06 -37.16 -9.54
N PHE A 242 -3.64 -36.33 -10.41
CA PHE A 242 -3.17 -34.98 -10.65
C PHE A 242 -3.41 -34.06 -9.45
N LYS A 243 -4.48 -34.26 -8.69
CA LYS A 243 -4.66 -33.59 -7.39
C LYS A 243 -3.54 -33.93 -6.42
N ASN A 244 -3.16 -35.20 -6.30
CA ASN A 244 -2.04 -35.59 -5.43
C ASN A 244 -0.74 -34.90 -5.90
N TYR A 245 -0.52 -34.80 -7.20
CA TYR A 245 0.59 -34.01 -7.74
C TYR A 245 0.53 -32.53 -7.33
N ILE A 246 -0.63 -31.87 -7.47
CA ILE A 246 -0.81 -30.46 -7.05
C ILE A 246 -0.53 -30.32 -5.55
N ARG A 247 -1.08 -31.21 -4.72
CA ARG A 247 -0.87 -31.24 -3.28
C ARG A 247 0.61 -31.25 -2.95
N ASP A 248 1.34 -32.23 -3.46
CA ASP A 248 2.76 -32.40 -3.13
C ASP A 248 3.58 -31.23 -3.66
N PHE A 249 3.26 -30.72 -4.85
CA PHE A 249 3.89 -29.53 -5.39
C PHE A 249 3.75 -28.32 -4.46
N VAL A 250 2.53 -28.00 -4.00
CA VAL A 250 2.31 -26.81 -3.16
C VAL A 250 2.81 -27.00 -1.74
N LEU A 251 2.73 -28.20 -1.17
CA LEU A 251 3.23 -28.47 0.17
C LEU A 251 4.77 -28.36 0.22
N ILE A 252 5.47 -28.93 -0.77
CA ILE A 252 6.93 -28.84 -0.85
C ILE A 252 7.36 -27.38 -1.06
N ARG A 253 6.72 -26.65 -1.99
CA ARG A 253 7.06 -25.25 -2.24
C ARG A 253 6.73 -24.34 -1.06
N GLY A 254 5.59 -24.54 -0.41
CA GLY A 254 5.20 -23.85 0.81
C GLY A 254 6.22 -24.04 1.94
N LEU A 255 6.61 -25.30 2.19
CA LEU A 255 7.62 -25.64 3.22
C LEU A 255 8.99 -25.04 2.92
N LEU A 256 9.46 -25.10 1.67
CA LEU A 256 10.73 -24.48 1.28
C LEU A 256 10.65 -22.95 1.45
N SER A 257 9.53 -22.34 1.07
CA SER A 257 9.32 -20.91 1.25
C SER A 257 9.29 -20.49 2.72
N THR A 258 8.68 -21.26 3.64
CA THR A 258 8.71 -20.91 5.07
C THR A 258 10.11 -20.98 5.66
N ILE A 259 10.89 -22.01 5.32
CA ILE A 259 12.27 -22.17 5.79
C ILE A 259 13.13 -20.99 5.31
N LEU A 260 13.06 -20.65 4.01
CA LEU A 260 13.79 -19.52 3.45
C LEU A 260 13.32 -18.18 4.05
N LEU A 261 12.00 -18.02 4.27
CA LEU A 261 11.45 -16.78 4.81
C LEU A 261 11.95 -16.52 6.23
N LEU A 262 12.13 -17.57 7.04
CA LEU A 262 12.67 -17.46 8.40
C LEU A 262 14.05 -16.78 8.38
N SER A 263 14.97 -17.25 7.52
CA SER A 263 16.31 -16.69 7.39
C SER A 263 16.29 -15.25 6.87
N PHE A 264 15.46 -14.95 5.87
CA PHE A 264 15.38 -13.61 5.29
C PHE A 264 14.70 -12.59 6.22
N VAL A 265 13.75 -13.00 7.05
CA VAL A 265 13.17 -12.12 8.08
C VAL A 265 14.24 -11.70 9.09
N VAL A 266 15.07 -12.64 9.57
CA VAL A 266 16.19 -12.31 10.47
C VAL A 266 17.20 -11.40 9.78
N LEU A 267 17.63 -11.76 8.56
CA LEU A 267 18.58 -10.96 7.80
C LEU A 267 18.07 -9.54 7.52
N SER A 268 16.76 -9.39 7.24
CA SER A 268 16.13 -8.08 7.02
C SER A 268 16.17 -7.16 8.25
N VAL A 269 16.29 -7.70 9.46
CA VAL A 269 16.44 -6.90 10.69
C VAL A 269 17.90 -6.58 10.95
N MET A 270 18.80 -7.54 10.72
CA MET A 270 20.25 -7.32 10.88
C MET A 270 20.80 -6.22 9.96
N MET A 271 20.22 -6.08 8.77
CA MET A 271 20.66 -5.10 7.77
C MET A 271 20.05 -3.70 7.97
N ARG A 272 19.13 -3.51 8.93
CA ARG A 272 18.51 -2.20 9.18
C ARG A 272 19.49 -1.24 9.84
N THR A 273 19.32 0.04 9.53
CA THR A 273 20.01 1.13 10.23
C THR A 273 19.63 1.16 11.70
N LYS A 274 20.59 1.55 12.55
CA LYS A 274 20.39 1.65 13.99
C LYS A 274 19.29 2.64 14.36
N SER A 275 19.10 3.68 13.54
CA SER A 275 18.04 4.69 13.70
C SER A 275 16.62 4.15 13.56
N SER A 276 16.44 2.97 12.96
CA SER A 276 15.13 2.37 12.65
C SER A 276 14.85 1.08 13.44
N LEU A 277 15.69 0.78 14.42
CA LEU A 277 15.52 -0.33 15.36
C LEU A 277 14.81 0.13 16.63
N SER A 278 13.90 -0.70 17.14
CA SER A 278 13.23 -0.49 18.42
C SER A 278 12.73 -1.81 19.00
N PHE A 279 12.36 -1.81 20.28
CA PHE A 279 11.71 -2.96 20.92
C PHE A 279 10.46 -3.44 20.16
N GLY A 280 9.69 -2.51 19.58
CA GLY A 280 8.54 -2.88 18.74
C GLY A 280 8.96 -3.69 17.52
N VAL A 281 9.99 -3.25 16.79
CA VAL A 281 10.52 -3.96 15.61
C VAL A 281 10.97 -5.38 15.99
N PHE A 282 11.70 -5.53 17.10
CA PHE A 282 12.11 -6.85 17.58
C PHE A 282 10.92 -7.72 18.01
N GLY A 283 9.96 -7.16 18.74
CA GLY A 283 8.76 -7.86 19.19
C GLY A 283 7.94 -8.42 18.04
N TYR A 284 7.62 -7.59 17.03
CA TYR A 284 6.89 -8.05 15.85
C TYR A 284 7.71 -9.02 14.99
N THR A 285 9.04 -8.91 15.00
CA THR A 285 9.91 -9.90 14.34
C THR A 285 9.79 -11.26 15.01
N VAL A 286 9.85 -11.34 16.35
CA VAL A 286 9.69 -12.61 17.08
C VAL A 286 8.31 -13.21 16.81
N VAL A 287 7.24 -12.41 16.86
CA VAL A 287 5.88 -12.87 16.53
C VAL A 287 5.82 -13.43 15.10
N ALA A 288 6.39 -12.73 14.11
CA ALA A 288 6.44 -13.21 12.73
C ALA A 288 7.20 -14.54 12.61
N LEU A 289 8.35 -14.68 13.27
CA LEU A 289 9.13 -15.92 13.26
C LEU A 289 8.35 -17.09 13.88
N CYS A 290 7.67 -16.87 15.00
CA CYS A 290 6.79 -17.89 15.61
C CYS A 290 5.67 -18.32 14.66
N LEU A 291 4.99 -17.37 14.01
CA LEU A 291 3.94 -17.67 13.03
C LEU A 291 4.49 -18.47 11.83
N ILE A 292 5.64 -18.07 11.28
CA ILE A 292 6.31 -18.78 10.18
C ILE A 292 6.66 -20.21 10.58
N LEU A 293 7.15 -20.44 11.81
CA LEU A 293 7.45 -21.78 12.32
C LEU A 293 6.20 -22.64 12.45
N ILE A 294 5.09 -22.08 12.93
CA ILE A 294 3.80 -22.79 13.01
C ILE A 294 3.33 -23.17 11.60
N VAL A 295 3.35 -22.23 10.65
CA VAL A 295 2.98 -22.50 9.25
C VAL A 295 3.87 -23.58 8.63
N SER A 296 5.18 -23.52 8.89
CA SER A 296 6.15 -24.53 8.45
C SER A 296 5.82 -25.92 9.01
N GLY A 297 5.47 -26.00 10.30
CA GLY A 297 5.04 -27.23 10.96
C GLY A 297 3.76 -27.81 10.35
N LEU A 298 2.78 -26.97 9.99
CA LEU A 298 1.55 -27.40 9.33
C LEU A 298 1.82 -27.93 7.91
N PHE A 299 2.66 -27.26 7.12
CA PHE A 299 3.07 -27.76 5.80
C PHE A 299 3.76 -29.13 5.92
N TYR A 300 4.68 -29.28 6.87
CA TYR A 300 5.37 -30.54 7.11
C TYR A 300 4.41 -31.66 7.53
N LEU A 301 3.48 -31.38 8.45
CA LEU A 301 2.50 -32.37 8.92
C LEU A 301 1.60 -32.84 7.78
N MET A 302 1.07 -31.92 6.97
CA MET A 302 0.25 -32.25 5.80
C MET A 302 1.02 -33.07 4.77
N LEU A 303 2.31 -32.79 4.57
CA LEU A 303 3.17 -33.55 3.67
C LEU A 303 3.42 -34.97 4.21
N LYS A 304 3.67 -35.11 5.51
CA LYS A 304 3.92 -36.40 6.17
C LYS A 304 2.68 -37.30 6.18
N GLU A 305 1.52 -36.74 6.50
CA GLU A 305 0.27 -37.49 6.62
C GLU A 305 -0.49 -37.62 5.30
N SER A 306 0.01 -37.02 4.21
CA SER A 306 -0.64 -37.01 2.89
C SER A 306 -2.08 -36.47 2.90
N ASN A 307 -2.41 -35.61 3.88
CA ASN A 307 -3.72 -34.98 4.03
C ASN A 307 -3.59 -33.46 3.95
N THR A 308 -4.72 -32.77 3.73
CA THR A 308 -4.78 -31.32 3.55
C THR A 308 -5.69 -30.65 4.58
N LYS A 309 -5.90 -31.31 5.73
CA LYS A 309 -6.88 -30.92 6.75
C LYS A 309 -6.71 -29.48 7.25
N TYR A 310 -5.47 -28.99 7.29
CA TYR A 310 -5.14 -27.68 7.85
C TYR A 310 -5.07 -26.55 6.81
N ASN A 311 -5.57 -26.76 5.59
CA ASN A 311 -5.51 -25.76 4.50
C ASN A 311 -6.01 -24.36 4.91
N SER A 312 -7.11 -24.30 5.65
CA SER A 312 -7.77 -23.05 6.06
C SER A 312 -6.98 -22.34 7.15
N ALA A 313 -6.38 -23.10 8.07
CA ALA A 313 -5.49 -22.57 9.09
C ALA A 313 -4.20 -22.00 8.46
N VAL A 314 -3.64 -22.71 7.47
CA VAL A 314 -2.43 -22.27 6.76
C VAL A 314 -2.64 -20.92 6.06
N ILE A 315 -3.70 -20.77 5.27
CA ILE A 315 -3.96 -19.50 4.58
C ILE A 315 -4.18 -18.34 5.56
N PHE A 316 -4.94 -18.56 6.64
CA PHE A 316 -5.17 -17.56 7.67
C PHE A 316 -3.85 -17.13 8.35
N LEU A 317 -3.03 -18.09 8.79
CA LEU A 317 -1.77 -17.80 9.46
C LEU A 317 -0.76 -17.12 8.53
N VAL A 318 -0.75 -17.46 7.24
CA VAL A 318 0.08 -16.77 6.24
C VAL A 318 -0.36 -15.32 6.06
N ILE A 319 -1.66 -15.04 5.95
CA ILE A 319 -2.18 -13.66 5.88
C ILE A 319 -1.82 -12.89 7.16
N LEU A 320 -1.99 -13.50 8.33
CA LEU A 320 -1.62 -12.90 9.61
C LEU A 320 -0.11 -12.61 9.68
N THR A 321 0.73 -13.51 9.16
CA THR A 321 2.18 -13.32 9.08
C THR A 321 2.51 -12.09 8.23
N VAL A 322 1.88 -11.95 7.06
CA VAL A 322 2.07 -10.78 6.19
C VAL A 322 1.68 -9.50 6.91
N PHE A 323 0.54 -9.50 7.61
CA PHE A 323 0.09 -8.35 8.39
C PHE A 323 1.11 -7.96 9.47
N VAL A 324 1.62 -8.93 10.23
CA VAL A 324 2.65 -8.69 11.26
C VAL A 324 3.94 -8.13 10.65
N LEU A 325 4.37 -8.61 9.48
CA LEU A 325 5.54 -8.10 8.77
C LEU A 325 5.35 -6.64 8.31
N ILE A 326 4.15 -6.28 7.85
CA ILE A 326 3.80 -4.89 7.49
C ILE A 326 3.87 -3.98 8.73
N ILE A 327 3.28 -4.41 9.84
CA ILE A 327 3.32 -3.64 11.10
C ILE A 327 4.76 -3.47 11.59
N ARG A 328 5.58 -4.53 11.53
CA ARG A 328 7.01 -4.44 11.84
C ARG A 328 7.70 -3.35 11.01
N ASP A 329 7.46 -3.31 9.71
CA ASP A 329 8.07 -2.32 8.81
C ASP A 329 7.58 -0.89 9.11
N GLN A 330 6.30 -0.74 9.46
CA GLN A 330 5.74 0.53 9.91
C GLN A 330 6.41 1.04 11.19
N TYR A 331 6.66 0.16 12.17
CA TYR A 331 7.39 0.53 13.39
C TYR A 331 8.82 0.97 13.09
N SER A 332 9.50 0.33 12.14
CA SER A 332 10.82 0.78 11.70
C SER A 332 10.76 2.17 11.08
N PHE A 333 9.78 2.42 10.21
CA PHE A 333 9.57 3.73 9.63
C PHE A 333 9.29 4.80 10.67
N ASP A 334 8.36 4.54 11.61
CA ASP A 334 7.98 5.47 12.66
C ASP A 334 9.15 5.85 13.56
N VAL A 335 10.06 4.92 13.83
CA VAL A 335 11.23 5.16 14.69
C VAL A 335 12.30 5.93 13.93
N GLY A 336 12.60 5.54 12.68
CA GLY A 336 13.57 6.25 11.84
C GLY A 336 13.18 7.70 11.61
N THR A 337 11.90 7.96 11.35
CA THR A 337 11.40 9.28 10.92
C THR A 337 11.00 10.21 12.06
N LYS A 338 11.20 9.85 13.34
CA LYS A 338 10.81 10.69 14.49
C LYS A 338 11.32 12.13 14.40
N LYS A 339 12.60 12.30 14.03
CA LYS A 339 13.21 13.63 13.90
C LYS A 339 12.55 14.43 12.79
N GLN A 340 12.30 13.79 11.65
CA GLN A 340 11.63 14.43 10.52
C GLN A 340 10.21 14.88 10.87
N PHE A 341 9.45 14.07 11.59
CA PHE A 341 8.10 14.47 12.02
C PHE A 341 8.11 15.62 13.01
N ALA A 342 9.12 15.74 13.87
CA ALA A 342 9.27 16.91 14.71
C ALA A 342 9.51 18.18 13.88
N VAL A 343 10.33 18.09 12.82
CA VAL A 343 10.58 19.21 11.89
C VAL A 343 9.31 19.61 11.14
N LEU A 344 8.57 18.64 10.58
CA LEU A 344 7.33 18.91 9.87
C LEU A 344 6.24 19.53 10.76
N ALA A 345 6.12 19.05 12.01
CA ALA A 345 5.19 19.62 12.97
C ALA A 345 5.54 21.07 13.32
N ALA A 346 6.82 21.37 13.58
CA ALA A 346 7.26 22.73 13.87
C ALA A 346 7.03 23.68 12.67
N ASN A 347 7.25 23.20 11.44
CA ASN A 347 6.96 23.96 10.23
C ASN A 347 5.46 24.25 10.07
N TYR A 348 4.60 23.30 10.44
CA TYR A 348 3.15 23.51 10.43
C TYR A 348 2.73 24.56 11.46
N ASP A 349 3.26 24.52 12.68
CA ASP A 349 2.93 25.49 13.72
C ASP A 349 3.33 26.91 13.30
N ALA A 350 4.51 27.06 12.69
CA ALA A 350 4.96 28.34 12.12
C ALA A 350 4.05 28.82 10.97
N TYR A 351 3.65 27.91 10.08
CA TYR A 351 2.72 28.22 9.00
C TYR A 351 1.33 28.63 9.52
N GLN A 352 0.81 27.91 10.51
CA GLN A 352 -0.47 28.20 11.14
C GLN A 352 -0.46 29.55 11.84
N ALA A 353 0.62 29.87 12.56
CA ALA A 353 0.80 31.18 13.20
C ALA A 353 0.77 32.32 12.16
N LYS A 354 1.46 32.13 11.02
CA LYS A 354 1.47 33.11 9.93
C LYS A 354 0.09 33.31 9.29
N ILE A 355 -0.67 32.22 9.07
CA ILE A 355 -2.04 32.33 8.55
C ILE A 355 -2.96 33.02 9.57
N ASN A 356 -2.86 32.64 10.84
CA ASN A 356 -3.63 33.25 11.91
C ASN A 356 -3.38 34.76 12.00
N GLU A 357 -2.11 35.19 11.88
CA GLU A 357 -1.73 36.59 11.79
C GLU A 357 -2.33 37.29 10.56
N GLN A 358 -2.22 36.68 9.36
CA GLN A 358 -2.80 37.21 8.12
C GLN A 358 -4.32 37.34 8.18
N LEU A 359 -5.00 36.45 8.92
CA LEU A 359 -6.44 36.47 9.14
C LEU A 359 -6.85 37.38 10.31
N GLY A 360 -5.89 38.00 11.01
CA GLY A 360 -6.15 38.83 12.20
C GLY A 360 -6.62 38.03 13.43
N ILE A 361 -6.53 36.70 13.39
CA ILE A 361 -6.91 35.78 14.46
C ILE A 361 -5.67 35.55 15.32
N GLY A 362 -5.46 36.35 16.37
CA GLY A 362 -4.42 36.10 17.39
C GLY A 362 -3.32 37.14 17.54
N GLY A 363 -3.44 38.32 16.92
CA GLY A 363 -2.47 39.41 17.08
C GLY A 363 -3.01 40.71 17.69
N ALA A 364 -4.31 40.98 17.61
CA ALA A 364 -4.86 42.20 18.19
C ALA A 364 -5.21 41.97 19.66
N VAL A 365 -4.42 42.55 20.57
CA VAL A 365 -4.97 42.94 21.87
C VAL A 365 -6.20 43.77 21.56
N ILE A 366 -7.39 43.24 21.83
CA ILE A 366 -8.64 43.99 21.65
C ILE A 366 -8.61 45.11 22.70
N ASN A 367 -8.08 46.25 22.29
CA ASN A 367 -8.02 47.43 23.12
C ASN A 367 -9.43 48.03 23.18
N GLY A 368 -10.04 47.96 24.36
CA GLY A 368 -11.36 48.56 24.59
C GLY A 368 -11.40 50.05 24.24
N ALA A 369 -10.27 50.76 24.37
CA ALA A 369 -10.18 52.17 23.99
C ALA A 369 -10.28 52.36 22.46
N ASP A 370 -9.70 51.47 21.67
CA ASP A 370 -9.75 51.57 20.20
C ASP A 370 -11.15 51.23 19.67
N ILE A 371 -11.84 50.25 20.28
CA ILE A 371 -13.26 49.98 19.99
C ILE A 371 -14.11 51.19 20.36
N TYR A 372 -13.88 51.76 21.54
CA TYR A 372 -14.63 52.92 22.02
C TYR A 372 -14.45 54.13 21.09
N ASN A 373 -13.20 54.48 20.77
CA ASN A 373 -12.86 55.61 19.92
C ASN A 373 -13.22 55.40 18.45
N GLY A 374 -13.19 54.15 17.96
CA GLY A 374 -13.48 53.85 16.56
C GLY A 374 -14.96 53.61 16.25
N ARG A 375 -15.77 53.17 17.23
CA ARG A 375 -17.16 52.75 16.99
C ARG A 375 -18.17 53.36 17.95
N CYS A 376 -17.87 53.43 19.25
CA CYS A 376 -18.83 53.90 20.24
C CYS A 376 -18.99 55.43 20.24
N ILE A 377 -17.89 56.18 20.04
CA ILE A 377 -17.90 57.64 20.11
C ILE A 377 -18.73 58.31 19.02
N ALA A 378 -18.93 57.61 17.89
CA ALA A 378 -19.75 58.11 16.78
C ALA A 378 -21.23 58.27 17.16
N CYS A 379 -21.73 57.47 18.09
CA CYS A 379 -23.13 57.51 18.54
C CYS A 379 -23.28 58.08 19.95
N HIS A 380 -22.26 57.96 20.79
CA HIS A 380 -22.30 58.35 22.19
C HIS A 380 -21.09 59.22 22.54
N SER A 381 -21.32 60.37 23.18
CA SER A 381 -20.23 61.15 23.75
C SER A 381 -20.35 61.21 25.27
N PHE A 382 -19.29 61.67 25.95
CA PHE A 382 -19.30 61.71 27.40
C PHE A 382 -20.28 62.74 27.96
N ASP A 383 -20.31 63.92 27.36
CA ASP A 383 -20.91 65.13 27.91
C ASP A 383 -22.10 65.66 27.10
N LYS A 384 -22.21 65.28 25.81
CA LYS A 384 -23.28 65.73 24.92
C LYS A 384 -24.00 64.59 24.20
N LYS A 385 -25.24 64.85 23.78
CA LYS A 385 -26.03 63.88 23.01
C LYS A 385 -25.58 63.96 21.54
N ILE A 386 -25.13 62.85 20.97
CA ILE A 386 -24.88 62.73 19.52
C ILE A 386 -26.06 62.01 18.88
N VAL A 387 -26.12 60.69 19.04
CA VAL A 387 -27.28 59.86 18.66
C VAL A 387 -27.94 59.32 19.92
N GLY A 388 -27.16 58.65 20.77
CA GLY A 388 -27.59 58.16 22.08
C GLY A 388 -27.36 59.18 23.21
N PRO A 389 -27.92 58.94 24.41
CA PRO A 389 -27.73 59.81 25.54
C PRO A 389 -26.24 59.89 25.96
N PRO A 390 -25.81 61.01 26.59
CA PRO A 390 -24.43 61.19 27.00
C PRO A 390 -24.02 60.21 28.11
N TYR A 391 -22.77 59.73 28.09
CA TYR A 391 -22.31 58.74 29.07
C TYR A 391 -22.30 59.24 30.51
N ASN A 392 -22.01 60.52 30.76
CA ASN A 392 -22.07 61.09 32.10
C ASN A 392 -23.48 60.98 32.74
N SER A 393 -24.53 60.86 31.92
CA SER A 393 -25.91 60.67 32.36
C SER A 393 -26.31 59.19 32.47
N THR A 394 -25.71 58.30 31.69
CA THR A 394 -26.11 56.89 31.62
C THR A 394 -25.19 55.92 32.34
N MET A 395 -23.94 56.28 32.57
CA MET A 395 -22.93 55.43 33.24
C MET A 395 -23.06 55.38 34.77
N PRO A 396 -23.45 56.45 35.50
CA PRO A 396 -23.48 56.42 36.97
C PRO A 396 -24.31 55.27 37.56
N LYS A 397 -25.40 54.86 36.91
CA LYS A 397 -26.24 53.72 37.36
C LYS A 397 -25.52 52.36 37.31
N TYR A 398 -24.40 52.28 36.59
CA TYR A 398 -23.58 51.08 36.44
C TYR A 398 -22.24 51.16 37.21
N GLU A 399 -21.99 52.24 37.95
CA GLU A 399 -20.79 52.38 38.76
C GLU A 399 -20.71 51.26 39.82
N GLY A 400 -19.55 50.60 39.91
CA GLY A 400 -19.36 49.40 40.75
C GLY A 400 -20.13 48.14 40.29
N LYS A 401 -20.88 48.19 39.18
CA LYS A 401 -21.77 47.12 38.70
C LYS A 401 -21.40 46.66 37.29
N LYS A 402 -20.14 46.24 37.11
CA LYS A 402 -19.56 45.86 35.80
C LYS A 402 -20.40 44.83 35.04
N ASP A 403 -20.89 43.79 35.72
CA ASP A 403 -21.62 42.71 35.07
C ASP A 403 -22.97 43.17 34.46
N LEU A 404 -23.63 44.13 35.11
CA LEU A 404 -24.87 44.71 34.59
C LEU A 404 -24.62 45.60 33.36
N LEU A 405 -23.48 46.30 33.31
CA LEU A 405 -23.07 47.07 32.14
C LEU A 405 -22.77 46.16 30.95
N VAL A 406 -22.02 45.06 31.16
CA VAL A 406 -21.72 44.09 30.10
C VAL A 406 -23.01 43.48 29.55
N LYS A 407 -23.94 43.08 30.44
CA LYS A 407 -25.24 42.54 30.03
C LYS A 407 -26.05 43.53 29.19
N PHE A 408 -26.02 44.81 29.54
CA PHE A 408 -26.70 45.87 28.78
C PHE A 408 -26.05 46.10 27.40
N ILE A 409 -24.72 46.10 27.29
CA ILE A 409 -24.02 46.29 26.01
C ILE A 409 -24.28 45.12 25.06
N MET A 410 -24.28 43.89 25.58
CA MET A 410 -24.51 42.68 24.79
C MET A 410 -25.98 42.53 24.33
N ASN A 411 -26.93 43.17 25.02
CA ASN A 411 -28.34 43.16 24.66
C ASN A 411 -29.03 44.48 25.09
N PRO A 412 -28.89 45.56 24.31
CA PRO A 412 -29.37 46.88 24.70
C PRO A 412 -30.91 46.93 24.65
N VAL A 413 -31.51 47.23 25.79
CA VAL A 413 -32.95 47.50 25.92
C VAL A 413 -33.19 49.00 26.00
N LYS A 414 -34.27 49.50 25.40
CA LYS A 414 -34.65 50.92 25.53
C LYS A 414 -34.99 51.20 27.00
N VAL A 415 -34.33 52.19 27.58
CA VAL A 415 -34.60 52.68 28.94
C VAL A 415 -35.12 54.10 28.79
N ASN A 416 -36.39 54.33 29.14
CA ASN A 416 -37.19 55.54 28.85
C ASN A 416 -37.38 55.77 27.33
N PRO A 417 -38.34 55.08 26.70
CA PRO A 417 -38.56 55.09 25.25
C PRO A 417 -38.99 56.46 24.69
#